data_AF-A0A5D2NN12-F1
#
_entry.id   AF-A0A5D2NN12-F1
#
_cell.length_a   1.000
_cell.length_b   1.000
_cell.length_c   1.000
_cell.angle_alpha   90.00
_cell.angle_beta   90.00
_cell.angle_gamma   90.00
#
_symmetry.space_group_name_H-M   'P 1'
#
loop_
_entity.id
_entity.type
_entity.pdbx_description
1 polymer ?
#
loop_
_entity_poly.entity_id
_entity_poly.type
_entity_poly.pdbx_seq_one_letter_code
_entity_poly.pdbx_strand_id
1 'polypeptide(L)'
;MPFVRHIYSASKQISAAISPDQNTTAFKELAIIRHPRVGEYAFGFITSTVILQRENEDEELCSVFVPTNHLYIGDIFLVNSKEIIRPNLSIREGIEIIVSGGMTMPQVISPQERVARPNERIPMNRMV
;
A
#
# COMPACT_ATOMS: atom_id res chain seq x y z
N MET A 1 10.12 7.27 -27.54
CA MET A 1 10.10 8.31 -26.48
C MET A 1 11.15 7.98 -25.42
N PRO A 2 12.29 8.68 -25.35
CA PRO A 2 13.40 8.37 -24.43
C PRO A 2 13.03 8.47 -22.94
N PHE A 3 12.11 9.36 -22.57
CA PHE A 3 11.66 9.57 -21.18
C PHE A 3 11.02 8.34 -20.53
N VAL A 4 10.19 7.62 -21.28
CA VAL A 4 9.51 6.40 -20.82
C VAL A 4 10.53 5.34 -20.40
N ARG A 5 11.61 5.19 -21.18
CA ARG A 5 12.67 4.20 -20.91
C ARG A 5 13.47 4.51 -19.64
N HIS A 6 13.64 5.79 -19.30
CA HIS A 6 14.32 6.20 -18.06
C HIS A 6 13.49 5.92 -16.81
N ILE A 7 12.16 6.16 -16.83
CA ILE A 7 11.25 5.84 -15.72
C ILE A 7 11.24 4.33 -15.46
N TYR A 8 11.09 3.51 -16.50
CA TYR A 8 11.15 2.05 -16.38
C TYR A 8 12.49 1.57 -15.79
N SER A 9 13.59 2.25 -16.10
CA SER A 9 14.93 1.89 -15.63
C SER A 9 15.17 2.28 -14.17
N ALA A 10 14.72 3.47 -13.75
CA ALA A 10 14.78 3.90 -12.34
C ALA A 10 13.85 3.08 -11.44
N SER A 11 12.63 2.80 -11.90
CA SER A 11 11.71 1.88 -11.23
C SER A 11 12.33 0.49 -11.06
N LYS A 12 12.99 -0.03 -12.11
CA LYS A 12 13.69 -1.33 -12.03
C LYS A 12 14.81 -1.34 -10.99
N GLN A 13 15.57 -0.26 -10.84
CA GLN A 13 16.64 -0.16 -9.84
C GLN A 13 16.08 -0.10 -8.41
N ILE A 14 15.04 0.69 -8.18
CA ILE A 14 14.42 0.80 -6.86
C ILE A 14 13.70 -0.50 -6.49
N SER A 15 12.96 -1.09 -7.44
CA SER A 15 12.34 -2.41 -7.29
C SER A 15 13.37 -3.51 -6.99
N ALA A 16 14.57 -3.46 -7.59
CA ALA A 16 15.64 -4.43 -7.32
C ALA A 16 16.29 -4.22 -5.94
N ALA A 17 16.36 -2.97 -5.45
CA ALA A 17 16.83 -2.69 -4.09
C ALA A 17 15.84 -3.17 -3.01
N ILE A 18 14.58 -3.44 -3.38
CA ILE A 18 13.53 -3.90 -2.46
C ILE A 18 13.58 -5.43 -2.25
N SER A 19 14.36 -6.21 -3.03
CA SER A 19 14.88 -7.53 -2.57
C SER A 19 15.90 -8.17 -3.51
N PRO A 20 17.11 -8.48 -3.01
CA PRO A 20 17.79 -9.70 -3.45
C PRO A 20 17.95 -10.80 -2.38
N ASP A 21 18.11 -10.48 -1.08
CA ASP A 21 18.60 -11.47 -0.09
C ASP A 21 18.18 -11.21 1.38
N GLN A 22 17.04 -10.56 1.64
CA GLN A 22 16.50 -10.43 3.00
C GLN A 22 15.07 -10.95 3.00
N ASN A 23 14.75 -11.90 3.88
CA ASN A 23 13.46 -12.60 4.02
C ASN A 23 12.23 -11.71 4.34
N THR A 24 12.30 -10.40 4.11
CA THR A 24 11.23 -9.43 4.36
C THR A 24 11.24 -8.40 3.23
N THR A 25 10.32 -8.51 2.28
CA THR A 25 10.06 -7.44 1.31
C THR A 25 9.69 -6.15 2.07
N ALA A 26 10.43 -5.05 1.84
CA ALA A 26 10.21 -3.78 2.57
C ALA A 26 8.82 -3.17 2.30
N PHE A 27 8.27 -3.41 1.10
CA PHE A 27 6.90 -3.10 0.73
C PHE A 27 6.15 -4.40 0.47
N LYS A 28 5.04 -4.61 1.19
CA LYS A 28 4.24 -5.83 1.08
C LYS A 28 3.19 -5.71 -0.01
N GLU A 29 2.49 -4.59 -0.03
CA GLU A 29 1.34 -4.35 -0.89
C GLU A 29 1.24 -2.86 -1.27
N LEU A 30 0.66 -2.56 -2.43
CA LEU A 30 0.25 -1.21 -2.78
C LEU A 30 -1.11 -0.90 -2.12
N ALA A 31 -1.29 0.34 -1.69
CA ALA A 31 -2.49 0.81 -1.03
C ALA A 31 -2.92 2.17 -1.59
N ILE A 32 -4.23 2.38 -1.63
CA ILE A 32 -4.85 3.68 -1.82
C ILE A 32 -5.58 4.01 -0.50
N ILE A 33 -5.24 5.16 0.07
CA ILE A 33 -5.83 5.66 1.32
C ILE A 33 -6.54 6.99 1.06
N ARG A 34 -7.52 7.33 1.90
CA ARG A 34 -8.09 8.68 1.93
C ARG A 34 -7.05 9.66 2.49
N HIS A 35 -6.92 10.85 1.93
CA HIS A 35 -5.87 11.79 2.36
C HIS A 35 -6.26 13.25 2.11
N PRO A 36 -5.85 14.19 2.98
CA PRO A 36 -6.60 14.52 4.19
C PRO A 36 -8.00 15.14 3.91
N ARG A 37 -8.32 15.48 2.66
CA ARG A 37 -9.60 16.09 2.28
C ARG A 37 -10.59 15.03 1.81
N VAL A 38 -11.88 15.33 1.99
CA VAL A 38 -12.95 14.46 1.48
C VAL A 38 -12.87 14.41 -0.05
N GLY A 39 -12.85 13.19 -0.60
CA GLY A 39 -12.71 12.95 -2.04
C GLY A 39 -11.26 12.93 -2.56
N GLU A 40 -10.28 13.17 -1.69
CA GLU A 40 -8.86 13.08 -2.03
C GLU A 40 -8.26 11.74 -1.56
N TYR A 41 -7.38 11.20 -2.39
CA TYR A 41 -6.77 9.89 -2.21
C TYR A 41 -5.28 9.95 -2.47
N ALA A 42 -4.52 9.14 -1.73
CA ALA A 42 -3.08 9.01 -1.89
C ALA A 42 -2.69 7.56 -2.17
N PHE A 43 -1.66 7.38 -3.00
CA PHE A 43 -0.97 6.11 -3.15
C PHE A 43 0.06 5.94 -2.04
N GLY A 44 0.14 4.74 -1.49
CA GLY A 44 1.17 4.37 -0.53
C GLY A 44 1.44 2.88 -0.57
N PHE A 45 2.41 2.46 0.22
CA PHE A 45 2.80 1.06 0.35
C PHE A 45 2.57 0.58 1.77
N ILE A 46 1.89 -0.55 1.91
CA ILE A 46 1.78 -1.23 3.20
C ILE A 46 3.14 -1.83 3.53
N THR A 47 3.72 -1.40 4.64
CA THR A 47 5.02 -1.89 5.13
C THR A 47 4.82 -2.93 6.24
N SER A 48 3.86 -2.71 7.13
CA SER A 48 3.56 -3.60 8.24
C SER A 48 2.12 -3.47 8.73
N THR A 49 1.72 -4.39 9.61
CA THR A 49 0.49 -4.29 10.40
C THR A 49 0.90 -4.14 11.86
N VAL A 50 0.21 -3.26 12.58
CA VAL A 50 0.44 -2.96 13.99
C VAL A 50 -0.87 -3.09 14.75
N ILE A 51 -0.79 -3.47 16.02
CA ILE A 51 -1.92 -3.45 16.94
C ILE A 51 -1.73 -2.21 17.83
N LEU A 52 -2.65 -1.26 17.71
CA LEU A 52 -2.68 -0.09 18.58
C LEU A 52 -3.50 -0.44 19.82
N GLN A 53 -2.82 -0.58 20.96
CA GLN A 53 -3.48 -0.87 22.23
C GLN A 53 -4.25 0.36 22.71
N ARG A 54 -5.52 0.16 23.08
CA ARG A 54 -6.36 1.19 23.72
C ARG A 54 -7.02 0.59 24.95
N GLU A 55 -7.45 1.45 25.86
CA GLU A 55 -8.09 1.03 27.13
C GLU A 55 -9.33 0.15 26.93
N ASN A 56 -10.07 0.35 25.83
CA ASN A 56 -11.33 -0.34 25.57
C ASN A 56 -11.19 -1.51 24.57
N GLU A 57 -10.44 -1.32 23.50
CA GLU A 57 -10.27 -2.34 22.45
C GLU A 57 -9.01 -2.06 21.61
N ASP A 58 -8.22 -3.11 21.40
CA ASP A 58 -7.04 -3.08 20.53
C ASP A 58 -7.46 -2.90 19.06
N GLU A 59 -6.81 -1.97 18.34
CA GLU A 59 -7.12 -1.68 16.94
C GLU A 59 -6.03 -2.20 16.00
N GLU A 60 -6.37 -3.09 15.06
CA GLU A 60 -5.46 -3.53 13.99
C GLU A 60 -5.37 -2.44 12.90
N LEU A 61 -4.18 -1.85 12.77
CA LEU A 61 -3.87 -0.80 11.79
C LEU A 61 -2.79 -1.29 10.83
N CYS A 62 -2.86 -0.83 9.58
CA CYS A 62 -1.76 -0.99 8.63
C CYS A 62 -0.89 0.27 8.63
N SER A 63 0.43 0.08 8.68
CA SER A 63 1.41 1.13 8.44
C SER A 63 1.57 1.32 6.93
N VAL A 64 1.11 2.47 6.44
CA VAL A 64 1.13 2.85 5.03
C VAL A 64 2.13 3.98 4.85
N PHE A 65 3.21 3.70 4.13
CA PHE A 65 4.17 4.71 3.72
C PHE A 65 3.69 5.39 2.44
N VAL A 66 3.45 6.69 2.48
CA VAL A 66 3.04 7.52 1.36
C VAL A 66 4.25 8.33 0.90
N PRO A 67 4.97 7.87 -0.14
CA PRO A 67 6.14 8.57 -0.64
C PRO A 67 5.75 9.84 -1.40
N THR A 68 6.69 10.77 -1.41
CA THR A 68 6.78 11.80 -2.45
C THR A 68 7.28 11.18 -3.76
N ASN A 69 7.56 12.00 -4.78
CA ASN A 69 8.22 11.52 -6.00
C ASN A 69 9.63 10.94 -5.76
N HIS A 70 10.23 11.18 -4.58
CA HIS A 70 11.46 10.54 -4.13
C HIS A 70 11.10 9.42 -3.14
N LEU A 71 11.19 8.15 -3.57
CA LEU A 71 10.69 6.96 -2.86
C LEU A 71 11.19 6.72 -1.43
N TYR A 72 12.20 7.45 -0.96
CA TYR A 72 12.71 7.36 0.42
C TYR A 72 12.27 8.52 1.31
N ILE A 73 11.50 9.46 0.77
CA ILE A 73 10.99 10.64 1.47
C ILE A 73 9.48 10.62 1.35
N GLY A 74 8.80 10.67 2.48
CA GLY A 74 7.34 10.65 2.54
C GLY A 74 6.84 10.57 3.97
N ASP A 75 5.54 10.40 4.08
CA ASP A 75 4.83 10.30 5.35
C ASP A 75 4.49 8.84 5.66
N ILE A 76 4.27 8.55 6.94
CA ILE A 76 3.75 7.26 7.39
C ILE A 76 2.39 7.49 8.04
N PHE A 77 1.38 6.80 7.55
CA PHE A 77 0.03 6.82 8.09
C PHE A 77 -0.31 5.45 8.68
N LEU A 78 -0.92 5.46 9.87
CA LEU A 78 -1.58 4.28 10.41
C LEU A 78 -3.05 4.33 10.00
N VAL A 79 -3.48 3.37 9.20
CA VAL A 79 -4.82 3.36 8.60
C VAL A 79 -5.50 2.04 8.91
N ASN A 80 -6.78 2.09 9.28
CA ASN A 80 -7.56 0.88 9.53
C ASN A 80 -7.60 0.03 8.25
N SER A 81 -7.30 -1.27 8.35
CA SER A 81 -7.22 -2.17 7.18
C SER A 81 -8.53 -2.21 6.36
N LYS A 82 -9.68 -1.91 7.00
CA LYS A 82 -11.00 -1.83 6.34
C LYS A 82 -11.14 -0.61 5.44
N GLU A 83 -10.42 0.48 5.71
CA GLU A 83 -10.46 1.74 4.97
C GLU A 83 -9.44 1.78 3.82
N ILE A 84 -8.53 0.81 3.76
CA ILE A 84 -7.53 0.69 2.71
C ILE A 84 -8.14 0.05 1.47
N ILE A 85 -8.02 0.75 0.35
CA ILE A 85 -8.32 0.22 -0.98
C ILE A 85 -7.04 -0.42 -1.51
N ARG A 86 -7.08 -1.73 -1.75
CA ARG A 86 -5.96 -2.46 -2.38
C ARG A 86 -6.21 -2.48 -3.89
N PRO A 87 -5.46 -1.74 -4.72
CA PRO A 87 -5.68 -1.70 -6.16
C PRO A 87 -5.21 -2.98 -6.84
N ASN A 88 -5.72 -3.24 -8.04
CA ASN A 88 -5.23 -4.28 -8.95
C ASN A 88 -3.92 -3.90 -9.67
N LEU A 89 -3.01 -3.26 -8.95
CA LEU A 89 -1.72 -2.79 -9.43
C LEU A 89 -0.61 -3.43 -8.61
N SER A 90 0.46 -3.83 -9.29
CA SER A 90 1.68 -4.32 -8.64
C SER A 90 2.43 -3.18 -7.93
N ILE A 91 3.29 -3.54 -6.97
CA ILE A 91 4.19 -2.59 -6.30
C ILE A 91 5.02 -1.81 -7.33
N ARG A 92 5.49 -2.49 -8.39
CA ARG A 92 6.28 -1.87 -9.46
C ARG A 92 5.50 -0.80 -10.22
N GLU A 93 4.24 -1.07 -10.56
CA GLU A 93 3.38 -0.07 -11.22
C GLU A 93 3.13 1.13 -10.29
N GLY A 94 2.91 0.89 -8.99
CA GLY A 94 2.82 1.96 -8.00
C GLY A 94 4.09 2.83 -7.94
N ILE A 95 5.26 2.21 -7.92
CA ILE A 95 6.57 2.89 -7.99
C ILE A 95 6.68 3.75 -9.25
N GLU A 96 6.28 3.22 -10.41
CA GLU A 96 6.31 3.96 -11.68
C GLU A 96 5.38 5.18 -11.65
N ILE A 97 4.17 5.04 -11.10
CA ILE A 97 3.22 6.14 -10.91
C ILE A 97 3.82 7.23 -10.04
N ILE A 98 4.39 6.88 -8.88
CA ILE A 98 4.94 7.86 -7.94
C ILE A 98 6.16 8.58 -8.51
N VAL A 99 7.14 7.84 -9.06
CA VAL A 99 8.38 8.43 -9.59
C VAL A 99 8.12 9.30 -10.82
N SER A 100 7.11 8.93 -11.63
CA SER A 100 6.71 9.72 -12.79
C SER A 100 5.86 10.95 -12.42
N GLY A 101 5.57 11.18 -11.14
CA GLY A 101 4.68 12.26 -10.71
C GLY A 101 3.24 12.09 -11.22
N GLY A 102 2.80 10.84 -11.41
CA GLY A 102 1.45 10.50 -11.88
C GLY A 102 1.28 10.38 -13.40
N MET A 103 2.33 10.60 -14.20
CA MET A 103 2.22 10.54 -15.68
C MET A 103 1.87 9.14 -16.21
N THR A 104 2.17 8.09 -15.47
CA THR A 104 1.87 6.69 -15.84
C THR A 104 0.55 6.18 -15.24
N MET A 105 -0.32 7.08 -14.77
CA MET A 105 -1.61 6.70 -14.16
C MET A 105 -2.51 5.96 -15.17
N PRO A 106 -3.02 4.75 -14.84
CA PRO A 106 -4.01 4.08 -15.66
C PRO A 106 -5.35 4.82 -15.65
N GLN A 107 -6.15 4.61 -16.69
CA GLN A 107 -7.48 5.24 -16.81
C GLN A 107 -8.51 4.65 -15.83
N VAL A 108 -8.30 3.42 -15.37
CA VAL A 108 -9.18 2.71 -14.45
C VAL A 108 -8.32 1.94 -13.44
N ILE A 109 -8.65 2.08 -12.16
CA ILE A 109 -8.09 1.29 -11.07
C ILE A 109 -9.25 0.54 -10.42
N SER A 110 -9.14 -0.78 -10.36
CA SER A 110 -10.13 -1.63 -9.71
C SER A 110 -9.59 -2.13 -8.37
N PRO A 111 -10.40 -2.23 -7.31
CA PRO A 111 -9.98 -2.95 -6.12
C PRO A 111 -9.61 -4.40 -6.48
N GLN A 112 -8.52 -4.89 -5.92
CA GLN A 112 -8.21 -6.31 -5.94
C GLN A 112 -9.33 -7.06 -5.21
N GLU A 113 -9.82 -8.12 -5.83
CA GLU A 113 -10.86 -8.97 -5.24
C GLU A 113 -10.33 -9.53 -3.93
N ARG A 114 -10.95 -9.17 -2.80
CA ARG A 114 -10.55 -9.67 -1.48
C ARG A 114 -10.71 -11.18 -1.49
N VAL A 115 -9.61 -11.92 -1.64
CA VAL A 115 -9.57 -13.32 -1.20
C VAL A 115 -9.72 -13.25 0.31
N ALA A 116 -10.92 -13.54 0.82
CA ALA A 116 -11.20 -13.55 2.24
C ALA A 116 -10.14 -14.39 2.96
N ARG A 117 -9.46 -13.80 3.95
CA ARG A 117 -8.50 -14.53 4.78
C ARG A 117 -9.31 -15.64 5.49
N PRO A 118 -8.91 -16.93 5.40
CA PRO A 118 -9.69 -18.04 5.98
C PRO A 118 -10.02 -17.94 7.48
N ASN A 119 -9.37 -17.03 8.21
CA ASN A 119 -9.53 -16.84 9.66
C ASN A 119 -10.65 -15.86 10.08
N GLU A 120 -11.46 -15.33 9.16
CA GLU A 120 -12.65 -14.51 9.53
C GLU A 120 -13.87 -15.36 9.93
N ARG A 121 -13.69 -16.67 10.22
CA ARG A 121 -14.73 -17.49 10.85
C ARG A 121 -14.85 -17.15 12.33
N ILE A 122 -15.72 -16.17 12.60
CA ILE A 122 -16.57 -15.98 13.79
C ILE A 122 -16.13 -16.77 15.05
N PRO A 123 -15.72 -16.13 16.16
CA PRO A 123 -15.76 -16.78 17.46
C PRO A 123 -17.22 -16.98 17.84
N MET A 124 -17.74 -18.18 17.60
CA MET A 124 -19.04 -18.59 18.10
C MET A 124 -18.92 -18.79 19.61
N ASN A 125 -19.06 -17.70 20.37
CA ASN A 125 -19.17 -17.78 21.82
C ASN A 125 -20.64 -17.67 22.23
N ARG A 126 -21.14 -18.77 22.77
CA ARG A 126 -22.13 -18.86 23.85
C ARG A 126 -23.57 -18.44 23.52
N MET A 127 -24.43 -19.44 23.30
CA MET A 127 -25.79 -19.47 23.85
C MET A 127 -26.21 -20.93 24.12
N VAL A 128 -26.38 -21.20 25.42
CA VAL A 128 -27.10 -22.30 26.10
C VAL A 128 -26.51 -23.71 26.01
#